data_AF-A0A442WFR7-F1
#
_entry.id   AF-A0A442WFR7-F1
#
_cell.length_a   1.000
_cell.length_b   1.000
_cell.length_c   1.000
_cell.angle_alpha   90.00
_cell.angle_beta   90.00
_cell.angle_gamma   90.00
#
_symmetry.space_group_name_H-M   'P 1'
#
loop_
_entity.id
_entity.type
_entity.pdbx_description
1 polymer ?
#
loop_
_entity_poly.entity_id
_entity_poly.type
_entity_poly.pdbx_seq_one_letter_code
_entity_poly.pdbx_strand_id
1 'polypeptide(L)'
;EYASGRPRIVSPLYERLKQQRAVFGSKLGWERPNWFAPQGVEPQDIYSMGRQNWFAAVGDEHRHVREKVGIFDQSSFAKYELTGPDAL
;
A
#
# COMPACT_ATOMS: atom_id res chain seq x y z
N GLU A 1 -7.42 3.22 -11.09
CA GLU A 1 -6.57 2.04 -11.35
C GLU A 1 -7.34 0.96 -12.13
N TYR A 2 -6.70 -0.15 -12.53
CA TYR A 2 -7.37 -1.26 -13.19
C TYR A 2 -8.37 -1.96 -12.25
N ALA A 3 -9.56 -2.29 -12.78
CA ALA A 3 -10.60 -3.04 -12.06
C ALA A 3 -10.55 -4.56 -12.33
N SER A 4 -10.03 -4.98 -13.49
CA SER A 4 -9.91 -6.38 -13.88
C SER A 4 -8.48 -6.91 -13.73
N GLY A 5 -8.34 -8.23 -13.61
CA GLY A 5 -7.04 -8.92 -13.51
C GLY A 5 -6.35 -8.77 -12.14
N ARG A 6 -7.07 -8.28 -11.13
CA ARG A 6 -6.60 -8.13 -9.75
C ARG A 6 -7.42 -9.02 -8.80
N PRO A 7 -6.83 -9.52 -7.70
CA PRO A 7 -5.41 -9.42 -7.36
C PRO A 7 -4.55 -10.38 -8.21
N ARG A 8 -3.31 -10.00 -8.54
CA ARG A 8 -2.36 -10.86 -9.26
C ARG A 8 -1.24 -11.37 -8.35
N ILE A 9 -0.49 -10.45 -7.73
CA ILE A 9 0.57 -10.77 -6.76
C ILE A 9 0.24 -10.04 -5.46
N VAL A 10 0.27 -10.77 -4.34
CA VAL A 10 -0.06 -10.24 -3.02
C VAL A 10 1.06 -10.52 -2.03
N SER A 11 1.23 -9.66 -1.03
CA SER A 11 2.14 -9.93 0.08
C SER A 11 1.53 -10.94 1.06
N PRO A 12 2.34 -11.58 1.92
CA PRO A 12 1.83 -12.38 3.03
C PRO A 12 0.93 -11.61 4.01
N LEU A 13 0.98 -10.27 3.99
CA LEU A 13 0.18 -9.41 4.85
C LEU A 13 -1.14 -8.97 4.19
N TYR A 14 -1.40 -9.33 2.93
CA TYR A 14 -2.53 -8.80 2.16
C TYR A 14 -3.88 -8.91 2.88
N GLU A 15 -4.27 -10.09 3.36
CA GLU A 15 -5.54 -10.27 4.06
C GLU A 15 -5.60 -9.50 5.39
N ARG A 16 -4.49 -9.44 6.14
CA ARG A 16 -4.41 -8.66 7.38
C ARG A 16 -4.55 -7.17 7.10
N LEU A 17 -3.90 -6.66 6.06
CA LEU A 17 -3.99 -5.25 5.67
C LEU A 17 -5.37 -4.90 5.13
N LYS A 18 -6.00 -5.81 4.36
CA LYS A 18 -7.39 -5.69 3.90
C LYS A 18 -8.38 -5.61 5.05
N GLN A 19 -8.21 -6.45 6.08
CA GLN A 19 -9.01 -6.39 7.31
C GLN A 19 -8.81 -5.06 8.06
N GLN A 20 -7.61 -4.49 7.99
CA GLN A 20 -7.31 -3.13 8.49
C GLN A 20 -7.77 -2.01 7.53
N ARG A 21 -8.61 -2.34 6.53
CA ARG A 21 -9.22 -1.39 5.58
C ARG A 21 -8.21 -0.72 4.64
N ALA A 22 -7.13 -1.40 4.30
CA ALA A 22 -6.22 -0.95 3.25
C ALA A 22 -6.97 -0.80 1.92
N VAL A 23 -6.82 0.35 1.29
CA VAL A 23 -7.23 0.60 -0.10
C VAL A 23 -6.05 0.26 -0.99
N PHE A 24 -6.18 -0.84 -1.71
CA PHE A 24 -5.08 -1.40 -2.48
C PHE A 24 -4.99 -0.78 -3.85
N GLY A 25 -3.74 -0.65 -4.30
CA GLY A 25 -3.47 -0.41 -5.68
C GLY A 25 -2.41 -1.26 -6.35
N SER A 26 -2.47 -1.35 -7.67
CA SER A 26 -1.62 -2.26 -8.45
C SER A 26 -0.33 -1.58 -8.95
N LYS A 27 0.83 -2.17 -8.64
CA LYS A 27 2.15 -1.71 -9.11
C LYS A 27 2.97 -2.90 -9.58
N LEU A 28 3.26 -2.98 -10.88
CA LEU A 28 3.96 -4.12 -11.50
C LEU A 28 3.30 -5.48 -11.15
N GLY A 29 1.97 -5.51 -11.00
CA GLY A 29 1.21 -6.70 -10.62
C GLY A 29 1.07 -6.93 -9.11
N TRP A 30 1.79 -6.21 -8.26
CA TRP A 30 1.65 -6.27 -6.81
C TRP A 30 0.47 -5.42 -6.33
N GLU A 31 -0.32 -5.99 -5.43
CA GLU A 31 -1.26 -5.27 -4.59
C GLU A 31 -0.52 -4.58 -3.44
N ARG A 32 -0.49 -3.25 -3.46
CA ARG A 32 0.16 -2.41 -2.44
C ARG A 32 -0.87 -1.52 -1.76
N PRO A 33 -0.91 -1.45 -0.41
CA PRO A 33 -1.72 -0.45 0.27
C PRO A 33 -1.33 0.96 -0.19
N ASN A 34 -2.29 1.71 -0.72
CA ASN A 34 -2.10 3.13 -1.04
C ASN A 34 -2.34 3.99 0.20
N TRP A 35 -3.38 3.65 0.99
CA TRP A 35 -3.82 4.31 2.21
C TRP A 35 -4.77 3.38 2.98
N PHE A 36 -5.13 3.73 4.20
CA PHE A 36 -6.07 2.99 5.05
C PHE A 36 -7.32 3.82 5.31
N ALA A 37 -8.48 3.28 4.94
CA ALA A 37 -9.73 4.00 5.10
C ALA A 37 -10.20 4.02 6.57
N PRO A 38 -10.49 5.20 7.15
CA PRO A 38 -11.07 5.28 8.49
C PRO A 38 -12.39 4.50 8.60
N GLN A 39 -12.81 4.21 9.83
CA GLN A 39 -14.13 3.64 10.06
C GLN A 39 -15.23 4.57 9.52
N GLY A 40 -16.25 3.99 8.89
CA GLY A 40 -17.35 4.74 8.27
C GLY A 40 -17.02 5.34 6.90
N VAL A 41 -15.77 5.27 6.43
CA VAL A 41 -15.38 5.73 5.08
C VAL A 41 -15.22 4.52 4.16
N GLU A 42 -15.95 4.47 3.05
CA GLU A 42 -15.84 3.37 2.09
C GLU A 42 -14.38 3.22 1.60
N PRO A 43 -13.78 2.01 1.67
CA PRO A 43 -12.37 1.77 1.33
C PRO A 43 -12.16 1.70 -0.19
N GLN A 44 -12.38 2.82 -0.87
CA GLN A 44 -12.20 2.95 -2.32
C GLN A 44 -11.59 4.29 -2.71
N ASP A 45 -10.81 4.30 -3.78
CA ASP A 45 -10.31 5.51 -4.40
C ASP A 45 -11.44 6.26 -5.11
N ILE A 46 -11.64 7.54 -4.78
CA ILE A 46 -12.56 8.44 -5.50
C ILE A 46 -11.73 9.54 -6.15
N TYR A 47 -11.49 9.37 -7.44
CA TYR A 47 -10.65 10.29 -8.19
C TYR A 47 -11.33 11.65 -8.40
N SER A 48 -10.53 12.70 -8.29
CA SER A 48 -10.93 14.09 -8.57
C SER A 48 -9.80 14.81 -9.31
N MET A 49 -10.11 15.92 -9.98
CA MET A 49 -9.07 16.85 -10.46
C MET A 49 -8.51 17.74 -9.34
N GLY A 50 -9.15 17.73 -8.17
CA GLY A 50 -8.72 18.46 -6.98
C GLY A 50 -8.11 17.55 -5.90
N ARG A 51 -8.38 17.88 -4.63
CA ARG A 51 -7.99 17.00 -3.51
C ARG A 51 -8.76 15.68 -3.59
N GLN A 52 -8.02 14.60 -3.38
CA GLN A 52 -8.54 13.24 -3.39
C GLN A 52 -9.20 12.90 -2.05
N ASN A 53 -10.10 11.91 -2.03
CA ASN A 53 -10.81 11.52 -0.80
C ASN A 53 -9.88 11.00 0.31
N TRP A 54 -8.71 10.47 -0.03
CA TRP A 54 -7.72 9.97 0.92
C TRP A 54 -6.79 11.04 1.51
N PHE A 55 -6.89 12.32 1.08
CA PHE A 55 -5.92 13.35 1.47
C PHE A 55 -5.80 13.54 2.98
N ALA A 56 -6.93 13.58 3.69
CA ALA A 56 -6.93 13.72 5.16
C ALA A 56 -6.36 12.46 5.84
N ALA A 57 -6.81 11.26 5.43
CA ALA A 57 -6.35 9.99 6.00
C ALA A 57 -4.83 9.80 5.83
N VAL A 58 -4.30 10.09 4.65
CA VAL A 58 -2.84 10.05 4.41
C VAL A 58 -2.10 11.11 5.23
N GLY A 59 -2.71 12.28 5.46
CA GLY A 59 -2.17 13.29 6.37
C GLY A 59 -2.03 12.78 7.81
N ASP A 60 -3.02 12.02 8.28
CA ASP A 60 -3.01 11.39 9.60
C ASP A 60 -1.98 10.24 9.66
N GLU A 61 -1.89 9.40 8.61
CA GLU A 61 -0.84 8.37 8.50
C GLU A 61 0.57 8.99 8.53
N HIS A 62 0.78 10.07 7.77
CA HIS A 62 2.04 10.81 7.78
C HIS A 62 2.36 11.33 9.18
N ARG A 63 1.41 11.95 9.87
CA ARG A 63 1.61 12.43 11.25
C ARG A 63 1.95 11.27 12.17
N HIS A 64 1.23 10.15 12.07
CA HIS A 64 1.44 8.97 12.89
C HIS A 64 2.87 8.43 12.75
N VAL A 65 3.40 8.32 11.53
CA VAL A 65 4.77 7.81 11.32
C VAL A 65 5.85 8.79 11.81
N ARG A 66 5.55 10.08 11.91
CA ARG A 66 6.46 11.10 12.44
C ARG A 66 6.50 11.12 13.95
N GLU A 67 5.34 10.91 14.58
CA GLU A 67 5.17 11.11 16.02
C GLU A 67 5.11 9.79 16.82
N LYS A 68 4.94 8.65 16.12
CA LYS A 68 4.77 7.31 16.69
C LYS A 68 5.57 6.27 15.87
N VAL A 69 5.01 5.09 15.64
CA VAL A 69 5.64 3.99 14.91
C VAL A 69 4.67 3.52 13.83
N GLY A 70 5.11 3.48 12.58
CA GLY A 70 4.35 2.88 11.49
C GLY A 70 5.02 1.65 10.91
N ILE A 71 4.21 0.79 10.31
CA ILE A 71 4.65 -0.39 9.59
C ILE A 71 4.35 -0.18 8.11
N PHE A 72 5.36 -0.42 7.26
CA PHE A 72 5.23 -0.34 5.82
C PHE A 72 5.42 -1.73 5.20
N ASP A 73 4.47 -2.17 4.39
CA ASP A 73 4.65 -3.38 3.60
C ASP A 73 5.53 -3.10 2.37
N GLN A 74 6.77 -3.58 2.42
CA GLN A 74 7.75 -3.48 1.33
C GLN A 74 7.98 -4.82 0.61
N SER A 75 7.06 -5.77 0.76
CA SER A 75 7.16 -7.08 0.10
C SER A 75 7.27 -6.98 -1.41
N SER A 76 6.70 -5.93 -2.01
CA SER A 76 6.74 -5.70 -3.46
C SER A 76 8.08 -5.22 -4.01
N PHE A 77 9.04 -4.83 -3.16
CA PHE A 77 10.35 -4.40 -3.65
C PHE A 77 11.09 -5.58 -4.28
N ALA A 78 11.78 -5.32 -5.38
CA ALA A 78 12.74 -6.26 -5.94
C ALA A 78 13.83 -6.53 -4.91
N LYS A 79 14.17 -7.80 -4.72
CA LYS A 79 15.18 -8.26 -3.77
C LYS A 79 16.17 -9.09 -4.57
N TYR A 80 17.43 -8.69 -4.57
CA TYR A 80 18.50 -9.38 -5.23
C TYR A 80 19.53 -9.76 -4.16
N GLU A 81 19.98 -11.02 -4.19
CA GLU A 81 21.09 -11.50 -3.39
C GLU A 81 22.22 -11.84 -4.37
N LEU A 82 23.40 -11.25 -4.15
CA LEU A 82 24.58 -11.45 -4.99
C LEU A 82 25.65 -12.14 -4.16
N THR A 83 26.18 -13.27 -4.65
CA THR A 83 27.19 -14.08 -3.97
C THR A 83 28.24 -14.58 -4.96
N GLY A 84 29.46 -14.81 -4.47
CA GLY A 84 30.59 -15.33 -5.26
C GLY A 84 31.91 -14.58 -5.01
N PRO A 85 33.05 -15.14 -5.43
CA PRO A 85 34.37 -14.52 -5.25
C PRO A 85 34.50 -13.12 -5.86
N ASP A 86 33.79 -12.85 -6.96
CA ASP A 86 33.84 -11.60 -7.73
C ASP A 86 32.54 -10.77 -7.61
N ALA A 87 31.83 -10.89 -6.49
CA ALA A 87 30.54 -10.23 -6.28
C ALA A 87 30.64 -8.72 -5.94
N LEU A 88 31.84 -8.20 -5.69
CA LEU A 88 32.10 -6.80 -5.36
C LEU A 88 32.29 -5.95 -6.62
#